data_AF-A0A839ZG92-F1
#
_entry.id   AF-A0A839ZG92-F1
#
_cell.length_a   1.000
_cell.length_b   1.000
_cell.length_c   1.000
_cell.angle_alpha   90.00
_cell.angle_beta   90.00
_cell.angle_gamma   90.00
#
_symmetry.space_group_name_H-M   'P 1'
#
loop_
_entity.id
_entity.type
_entity.pdbx_description
1 polymer ?
#
loop_
_entity_poly.entity_id
_entity_poly.type
_entity_poly.pdbx_seq_one_letter_code
_entity_poly.pdbx_strand_id
1 'polypeptide(L)'
;EAARRAGYAEHTARFMASRILRNPDVAAAIRMAMAERARRTQIDADAVLHRWWATATANPNDVIQHIRGACRYCHGTDHAYQWRDRREFRTALAQARAKMEPDDLLPSEEGGFGYNALAEPHPECPRCDGIGESMVVALATNSPLATPLYDGLKKTKDGIEFHLADRAKALEMVARHLGMFNDKLKLQGDAENPLTVLLREIQGSSLQPVADPIDDD
;
A
#
# COMPACT_ATOMS: atom_id res chain seq x y z
N GLU A 1 -6.64 19.29 27.17
CA GLU A 1 -7.54 19.99 26.23
C GLU A 1 -9.01 20.05 26.61
N ALA A 2 -9.76 18.94 26.60
CA ALA A 2 -11.23 18.98 26.75
C ALA A 2 -11.70 19.65 28.05
N ALA A 3 -11.09 19.34 29.20
CA ALA A 3 -11.40 20.00 30.46
C ALA A 3 -11.08 21.51 30.47
N ARG A 4 -9.98 21.94 29.83
CA ARG A 4 -9.67 23.38 29.68
C ARG A 4 -10.74 24.09 28.86
N ARG A 5 -11.18 23.48 27.74
CA ARG A 5 -12.26 24.01 26.90
C ARG A 5 -13.62 24.05 27.62
N ALA A 6 -13.83 23.16 28.58
CA ALA A 6 -15.01 23.17 29.45
C ALA A 6 -14.94 24.20 30.60
N GLY A 7 -13.88 25.03 30.65
CA GLY A 7 -13.74 26.11 31.63
C GLY A 7 -13.00 25.73 32.92
N TYR A 8 -12.43 24.52 33.01
CA TYR A 8 -11.61 24.17 34.17
C TYR A 8 -10.24 24.86 34.12
N ALA A 9 -9.78 25.34 35.28
CA ALA A 9 -8.48 26.00 35.43
C ALA A 9 -7.35 25.09 34.93
N GLU A 10 -6.36 25.67 34.27
CA GLU A 10 -5.29 24.93 33.58
C GLU A 10 -4.56 23.94 34.49
N HIS A 11 -4.24 24.35 35.72
CA HIS A 11 -3.54 23.53 36.70
C HIS A 11 -4.38 22.37 37.26
N THR A 12 -5.71 22.44 37.22
CA THR A 12 -6.61 21.34 37.68
C THR A 12 -7.21 20.52 36.55
N ALA A 13 -7.11 20.99 35.30
CA ALA A 13 -7.79 20.39 34.16
C ALA A 13 -7.47 18.90 33.95
N ARG A 14 -6.23 18.46 34.22
CA ARG A 14 -5.84 17.04 34.09
C ARG A 14 -6.54 16.16 35.14
N PHE A 15 -6.56 16.59 36.40
CA PHE A 15 -7.22 15.87 37.49
C PHE A 15 -8.73 15.80 37.28
N MET A 16 -9.34 16.94 36.91
CA MET A 16 -10.77 17.02 36.64
C MET A 16 -11.17 16.16 35.43
N ALA A 17 -10.36 16.14 34.36
CA ALA A 17 -10.63 15.27 33.21
C ALA A 17 -10.71 13.78 33.59
N SER A 18 -9.75 13.29 34.39
CA SER A 18 -9.74 11.89 34.86
C SER A 18 -10.97 11.58 35.72
N ARG A 19 -11.35 12.49 36.63
CA ARG A 19 -12.53 12.32 37.49
C ARG A 19 -13.84 12.30 36.69
N ILE A 20 -13.96 13.20 35.72
CA ILE A 20 -15.14 13.32 34.85
C ILE A 20 -15.32 12.06 34.00
N LEU A 21 -14.24 11.50 33.45
CA LEU A 21 -14.30 10.27 32.65
C LEU A 21 -14.74 9.04 33.46
N ARG A 22 -14.52 9.03 34.77
CA ARG A 22 -14.98 7.97 35.67
C ARG A 22 -16.43 8.12 36.11
N ASN A 23 -17.06 9.28 35.86
CA ASN A 23 -18.47 9.47 36.18
C ASN A 23 -19.33 8.58 35.25
N PRO A 24 -20.18 7.68 35.80
CA PRO A 24 -21.00 6.77 35.02
C PRO A 24 -21.90 7.46 33.99
N ASP A 25 -22.48 8.62 34.33
CA ASP A 25 -23.41 9.36 33.47
C ASP A 25 -22.67 9.97 32.29
N VAL A 26 -21.47 10.51 32.53
CA VAL A 26 -20.62 11.06 31.47
C VAL A 26 -20.14 9.95 30.54
N ALA A 27 -19.71 8.82 31.10
CA ALA A 27 -19.30 7.66 30.30
C ALA A 27 -20.47 7.10 29.47
N ALA A 28 -21.68 7.08 30.02
CA ALA A 28 -22.89 6.68 29.30
C ALA A 28 -23.23 7.67 28.17
N ALA A 29 -23.17 8.97 28.43
CA ALA A 29 -23.41 10.01 27.43
C ALA A 29 -22.41 9.93 26.27
N ILE A 30 -21.13 9.68 26.54
CA ILE A 30 -20.10 9.47 25.51
C ILE A 30 -20.44 8.24 24.66
N ARG A 31 -20.78 7.10 25.29
CA ARG A 31 -21.16 5.88 24.55
C ARG A 31 -22.38 6.11 23.66
N MET A 32 -23.41 6.79 24.17
CA MET A 32 -24.60 7.14 23.38
C MET A 32 -24.25 8.04 22.20
N ALA A 33 -23.42 9.07 22.41
CA ALA A 33 -23.00 9.96 21.33
C ALA A 33 -22.15 9.24 20.27
N MET A 34 -21.31 8.28 20.68
CA MET A 34 -20.55 7.42 19.75
C MET A 34 -21.49 6.51 18.95
N ALA A 35 -22.47 5.89 19.61
CA ALA A 35 -23.47 5.02 18.96
C ALA A 35 -24.35 5.79 17.96
N GLU A 36 -24.83 6.98 18.34
CA GLU A 36 -25.64 7.82 17.44
C GLU A 36 -24.84 8.30 16.24
N ARG A 37 -23.55 8.64 16.45
CA ARG A 37 -22.65 8.95 15.33
C ARG A 37 -22.50 7.75 14.41
N ALA A 38 -22.20 6.56 14.94
CA ALA A 38 -22.04 5.35 14.16
C ALA A 38 -23.33 5.00 13.38
N ARG A 39 -24.51 5.16 13.99
CA ARG A 39 -25.80 4.97 13.34
C ARG A 39 -26.00 5.94 12.17
N ARG A 40 -25.66 7.22 12.37
CA ARG A 40 -25.79 8.24 11.33
C ARG A 40 -24.80 8.05 10.18
N THR A 41 -23.55 7.69 10.48
CA THR A 41 -22.50 7.54 9.47
C THR A 41 -22.41 6.14 8.88
N GLN A 42 -23.06 5.15 9.51
CA GLN A 42 -22.90 3.72 9.22
C GLN A 42 -21.44 3.27 9.24
N ILE A 43 -20.62 3.93 10.07
CA ILE A 43 -19.18 3.68 10.20
C ILE A 43 -18.87 3.58 11.68
N ASP A 44 -18.52 2.38 12.11
CA ASP A 44 -17.98 2.07 13.43
C ASP A 44 -16.53 1.57 13.32
N ALA A 45 -15.93 1.20 14.46
CA ALA A 45 -14.56 0.71 14.50
C ALA A 45 -14.39 -0.59 13.70
N ASP A 46 -15.39 -1.47 13.74
CA ASP A 46 -15.36 -2.76 13.05
C ASP A 46 -15.39 -2.55 11.52
N ALA A 47 -16.23 -1.63 11.04
CA ALA A 47 -16.31 -1.27 9.62
C ALA A 47 -14.97 -0.72 9.09
N VAL A 48 -14.29 0.13 9.87
CA VAL A 48 -12.97 0.66 9.51
C VAL A 48 -11.92 -0.46 9.51
N LEU A 49 -11.93 -1.31 10.54
CA LEU A 49 -11.00 -2.42 10.67
C LEU A 49 -11.16 -3.43 9.52
N HIS A 50 -12.39 -3.77 9.15
CA HIS A 50 -12.69 -4.62 7.99
C HIS A 50 -12.14 -4.04 6.70
N ARG A 51 -12.22 -2.71 6.52
CA ARG A 51 -11.70 -2.05 5.32
C ARG A 51 -10.17 -2.07 5.29
N TRP A 52 -9.49 -1.78 6.39
CA TRP A 52 -8.03 -1.90 6.45
C TRP A 52 -7.58 -3.34 6.22
N TRP A 53 -8.28 -4.31 6.80
CA TRP A 53 -7.99 -5.71 6.56
C TRP A 53 -8.15 -6.08 5.08
N ALA A 54 -9.27 -5.71 4.46
CA ALA A 54 -9.53 -5.95 3.05
C ALA A 54 -8.44 -5.34 2.15
N THR A 55 -8.00 -4.09 2.42
CA THR A 55 -6.89 -3.47 1.70
C THR A 55 -5.57 -4.20 1.94
N ALA A 56 -5.24 -4.55 3.19
CA ALA A 56 -4.00 -5.24 3.53
C ALA A 56 -3.87 -6.61 2.83
N THR A 57 -4.98 -7.37 2.79
CA THR A 57 -5.01 -8.71 2.22
C THR A 57 -5.35 -8.75 0.72
N ALA A 58 -5.71 -7.62 0.11
CA ALA A 58 -6.00 -7.56 -1.32
C ALA A 58 -4.79 -8.02 -2.15
N ASN A 59 -5.07 -8.77 -3.22
CA ASN A 59 -4.05 -9.24 -4.15
C ASN A 59 -3.81 -8.16 -5.23
N PRO A 60 -2.57 -7.63 -5.39
CA PRO A 60 -2.27 -6.66 -6.44
C PRO A 60 -2.60 -7.15 -7.86
N ASN A 61 -2.55 -8.47 -8.09
CA ASN A 61 -2.87 -9.08 -9.37
C ASN A 61 -4.38 -8.99 -9.73
N ASP A 62 -5.24 -8.64 -8.77
CA ASP A 62 -6.65 -8.38 -9.04
C ASP A 62 -6.85 -7.00 -9.71
N VAL A 63 -5.84 -6.12 -9.62
CA VAL A 63 -5.86 -4.78 -10.21
C VAL A 63 -5.02 -4.71 -11.47
N ILE A 64 -3.79 -5.25 -11.40
CA ILE A 64 -2.79 -5.16 -12.46
C ILE A 64 -2.16 -6.53 -12.64
N GLN A 65 -2.22 -7.07 -13.85
CA GLN A 65 -1.51 -8.30 -14.18
C GLN A 65 -0.41 -8.02 -15.17
N HIS A 66 0.75 -8.60 -14.89
CA HIS A 66 1.80 -8.75 -15.87
C HIS A 66 1.61 -10.12 -16.53
N ILE A 67 1.10 -10.12 -17.75
CA ILE A 67 0.83 -11.32 -18.53
C ILE A 67 1.82 -11.42 -19.70
N ARG A 68 1.95 -12.62 -20.26
CA ARG A 68 2.64 -12.83 -21.52
C ARG A 68 1.65 -13.33 -22.56
N GLY A 69 1.57 -12.62 -23.67
CA GLY A 69 0.69 -12.94 -24.78
C GLY A 69 1.46 -13.21 -26.06
N ALA A 70 0.76 -13.70 -27.07
CA ALA A 70 1.34 -14.04 -28.36
C ALA A 70 2.03 -12.83 -29.00
N CYS A 71 3.25 -13.03 -29.50
CA CYS A 71 3.93 -12.04 -30.34
C CYS A 71 3.30 -12.01 -31.73
N ARG A 72 3.63 -10.97 -32.52
CA ARG A 72 3.10 -10.78 -33.89
C ARG A 72 3.38 -11.92 -34.88
N TYR A 73 4.22 -12.88 -34.54
CA TYR A 73 4.62 -14.00 -35.40
C TYR A 73 4.17 -15.37 -34.85
N CYS A 74 3.61 -15.42 -33.63
CA CYS A 74 3.32 -16.67 -32.95
C CYS A 74 2.42 -17.59 -33.76
N HIS A 75 1.32 -17.06 -34.27
CA HIS A 75 0.27 -17.85 -34.90
C HIS A 75 0.18 -17.63 -36.41
N GLY A 76 1.14 -16.89 -36.99
CA GLY A 76 1.16 -16.59 -38.42
C GLY A 76 1.48 -17.82 -39.23
N THR A 77 1.00 -17.88 -40.47
CA THR A 77 1.39 -18.92 -41.42
C THR A 77 2.92 -18.93 -41.53
N ASP A 78 3.55 -20.08 -41.28
CA ASP A 78 5.01 -20.23 -41.24
C ASP A 78 5.73 -19.23 -40.32
N HIS A 79 5.07 -18.78 -39.25
CA HIS A 79 5.53 -17.72 -38.36
C HIS A 79 5.83 -16.39 -39.06
N ALA A 80 5.17 -16.08 -40.18
CA ALA A 80 5.18 -14.76 -40.78
C ALA A 80 4.36 -13.74 -39.96
N TYR A 81 4.56 -12.44 -40.22
CA TYR A 81 3.96 -11.36 -39.44
C TYR A 81 2.43 -11.33 -39.56
N GLN A 82 1.72 -11.32 -38.43
CA GLN A 82 0.28 -11.26 -38.35
C GLN A 82 -0.26 -9.85 -38.13
N TRP A 83 -1.28 -9.51 -38.92
CA TRP A 83 -2.04 -8.28 -38.79
C TRP A 83 -3.29 -8.50 -37.94
N ARG A 84 -3.75 -7.50 -37.19
CA ARG A 84 -5.03 -7.55 -36.47
C ARG A 84 -6.17 -7.64 -37.45
N ASP A 85 -6.16 -6.75 -38.44
CA ASP A 85 -7.19 -6.64 -39.45
C ASP A 85 -6.63 -6.05 -40.76
N ARG A 86 -7.47 -6.02 -41.79
CA ARG A 86 -7.11 -5.46 -43.11
C ARG A 86 -6.79 -3.96 -43.04
N ARG A 87 -7.33 -3.23 -42.06
CA ARG A 87 -7.12 -1.79 -41.92
C ARG A 87 -5.70 -1.51 -41.43
N GLU A 88 -5.24 -2.24 -40.42
CA GLU A 88 -3.87 -2.14 -39.91
C GLU A 88 -2.86 -2.38 -41.04
N PHE A 89 -3.05 -3.45 -41.81
CA PHE A 89 -2.19 -3.74 -42.97
C PHE A 89 -2.19 -2.61 -44.01
N ARG A 90 -3.37 -2.14 -44.44
CA ARG A 90 -3.46 -1.06 -45.43
C ARG A 90 -2.78 0.22 -44.94
N THR A 91 -2.93 0.56 -43.67
CA THR A 91 -2.25 1.72 -43.07
C THR A 91 -0.73 1.53 -43.07
N ALA A 92 -0.24 0.36 -42.66
CA ALA A 92 1.19 0.05 -42.67
C ALA A 92 1.77 0.09 -44.10
N LEU A 93 1.07 -0.48 -45.07
CA LEU A 93 1.47 -0.47 -46.48
C LEU A 93 1.51 0.94 -47.06
N ALA A 94 0.51 1.78 -46.77
CA ALA A 94 0.49 3.17 -47.21
C ALA A 94 1.65 3.98 -46.60
N GLN A 95 1.95 3.75 -45.32
CA GLN A 95 3.07 4.38 -44.63
C GLN A 95 4.43 3.94 -45.20
N ALA A 96 4.60 2.65 -45.46
CA ALA A 96 5.81 2.11 -46.08
C ALA A 96 6.02 2.70 -47.48
N ARG A 97 4.98 2.73 -48.32
CA ARG A 97 5.03 3.33 -49.66
C ARG A 97 5.37 4.82 -49.64
N ALA A 98 4.84 5.56 -48.67
CA ALA A 98 5.10 7.00 -48.55
C ALA A 98 6.54 7.33 -48.13
N LYS A 99 7.26 6.37 -47.54
CA LYS A 99 8.64 6.52 -47.03
C LYS A 99 9.61 5.54 -47.68
N MET A 100 9.24 4.99 -48.83
CA MET A 100 9.93 3.85 -49.42
C MET A 100 11.30 4.26 -49.97
N GLU A 101 12.35 3.68 -49.41
CA GLU A 101 13.69 3.71 -50.00
C GLU A 101 13.86 2.53 -50.99
N PRO A 102 14.81 2.60 -51.93
CA PRO A 102 14.94 1.63 -53.01
C PRO A 102 15.10 0.16 -52.57
N ASP A 103 15.70 -0.08 -51.40
CA ASP A 103 15.95 -1.42 -50.84
C ASP A 103 14.90 -1.86 -49.82
N ASP A 104 13.89 -1.02 -49.52
CA ASP A 104 12.89 -1.34 -48.50
C ASP A 104 11.91 -2.42 -48.98
N LEU A 105 11.77 -3.47 -48.18
CA LEU A 105 10.74 -4.48 -48.36
C LEU A 105 9.40 -3.92 -47.89
N LEU A 106 8.39 -4.05 -48.75
CA LEU A 106 7.02 -3.71 -48.37
C LEU A 106 6.47 -4.74 -47.38
N PRO A 107 5.62 -4.32 -46.43
CA PRO A 107 4.90 -5.23 -45.55
C PRO A 107 4.12 -6.29 -46.35
N SER A 108 4.29 -7.57 -45.99
CA SER A 108 3.63 -8.72 -46.63
C SER A 108 2.34 -9.13 -45.89
N GLU A 109 1.44 -9.79 -46.61
CA GLU A 109 0.21 -10.41 -46.06
C GLU A 109 0.38 -11.90 -45.72
N GLU A 110 1.56 -12.50 -45.96
CA GLU A 110 1.81 -13.94 -45.81
C GLU A 110 1.41 -14.53 -44.44
N GLY A 111 1.65 -13.78 -43.35
CA GLY A 111 1.31 -14.23 -42.00
C GLY A 111 -0.18 -14.16 -41.67
N GLY A 112 -1.00 -13.56 -42.52
CA GLY A 112 -2.46 -13.50 -42.38
C GLY A 112 -2.98 -12.44 -41.40
N PHE A 113 -4.26 -12.58 -41.07
CA PHE A 113 -5.03 -11.64 -40.24
C PHE A 113 -5.61 -12.32 -39.00
N GLY A 114 -6.00 -11.52 -38.00
CA GLY A 114 -6.60 -12.02 -36.77
C GLY A 114 -5.63 -12.06 -35.57
N TYR A 115 -4.55 -11.29 -35.61
CA TYR A 115 -3.62 -11.18 -34.49
C TYR A 115 -4.34 -10.82 -33.18
N ASN A 116 -4.14 -11.65 -32.15
CA ASN A 116 -4.62 -11.41 -30.80
C ASN A 116 -3.44 -11.39 -29.82
N ALA A 117 -3.13 -10.20 -29.30
CA ALA A 117 -2.05 -10.00 -28.32
C ALA A 117 -2.29 -10.70 -26.97
N LEU A 118 -3.53 -11.12 -26.68
CA LEU A 118 -3.88 -11.86 -25.46
C LEU A 118 -3.93 -13.38 -25.67
N ALA A 119 -3.73 -13.87 -26.90
CA ALA A 119 -3.66 -15.30 -27.15
C ALA A 119 -2.42 -15.90 -26.46
N GLU A 120 -2.49 -17.19 -26.12
CA GLU A 120 -1.33 -17.90 -25.57
C GLU A 120 -0.18 -17.89 -26.58
N PRO A 121 1.08 -17.63 -26.16
CA PRO A 121 2.23 -17.71 -27.03
C PRO A 121 2.38 -19.10 -27.66
N HIS A 122 2.71 -19.16 -28.95
CA HIS A 122 2.96 -20.44 -29.60
C HIS A 122 4.30 -21.01 -29.11
N PRO A 123 4.34 -22.23 -28.54
CA PRO A 123 5.52 -22.76 -27.84
C PRO A 123 6.76 -22.90 -28.72
N GLU A 124 6.56 -23.13 -30.03
CA GLU A 124 7.66 -23.27 -31.00
C GLU A 124 7.92 -21.99 -31.81
N CYS A 125 7.36 -20.85 -31.40
CA CYS A 125 7.55 -19.61 -32.13
C CYS A 125 9.05 -19.22 -32.16
N PRO A 126 9.69 -19.14 -33.33
CA PRO A 126 11.12 -18.84 -33.46
C PRO A 126 11.46 -17.37 -33.17
N ARG A 127 10.44 -16.51 -33.03
CA ARG A 127 10.63 -15.06 -32.78
C ARG A 127 10.65 -14.71 -31.31
N CYS A 128 9.92 -15.45 -30.49
CA CYS A 128 9.85 -15.22 -29.05
C CYS A 128 10.20 -16.47 -28.24
N ASP A 129 10.69 -17.54 -28.87
CA ASP A 129 11.07 -18.81 -28.23
C ASP A 129 9.96 -19.41 -27.34
N GLY A 130 8.70 -19.26 -27.76
CA GLY A 130 7.53 -19.67 -26.97
C GLY A 130 7.26 -18.84 -25.71
N ILE A 131 8.05 -17.82 -25.43
CA ILE A 131 7.93 -16.97 -24.24
C ILE A 131 6.77 -15.98 -24.37
N GLY A 132 6.57 -15.42 -25.57
CA GLY A 132 5.61 -14.35 -25.83
C GLY A 132 6.09 -12.96 -25.45
N GLU A 133 5.23 -11.97 -25.69
CA GLU A 133 5.47 -10.57 -25.36
C GLU A 133 4.87 -10.22 -24.00
N SER A 134 5.66 -9.53 -23.17
CA SER A 134 5.24 -8.99 -21.88
C SER A 134 4.23 -7.86 -22.07
N MET A 135 3.10 -7.95 -21.38
CA MET A 135 2.09 -6.91 -21.35
C MET A 135 1.60 -6.70 -19.92
N VAL A 136 1.37 -5.43 -19.57
CA VAL A 136 0.66 -5.06 -18.35
C VAL A 136 -0.79 -4.79 -18.69
N VAL A 137 -1.70 -5.54 -18.06
CA VAL A 137 -3.15 -5.41 -18.22
C VAL A 137 -3.75 -4.89 -16.92
N ALA A 138 -4.50 -3.80 -17.01
CA ALA A 138 -5.31 -3.29 -15.91
C ALA A 138 -6.70 -3.95 -15.93
N LEU A 139 -7.02 -4.71 -14.89
CA LEU A 139 -8.30 -5.42 -14.77
C LEU A 139 -9.36 -4.61 -14.01
N ALA A 140 -8.91 -3.72 -13.12
CA ALA A 140 -9.74 -3.04 -12.14
C ALA A 140 -10.71 -1.98 -12.68
N THR A 141 -10.52 -1.49 -13.90
CA THR A 141 -11.35 -0.37 -14.41
C THR A 141 -12.80 -0.73 -14.66
N ASN A 142 -13.15 -2.02 -14.68
CA ASN A 142 -14.50 -2.50 -15.01
C ASN A 142 -15.17 -3.36 -13.92
N SER A 143 -14.55 -3.54 -12.74
CA SER A 143 -15.06 -4.44 -11.68
C SER A 143 -15.32 -3.73 -10.35
N PRO A 144 -16.52 -3.87 -9.76
CA PRO A 144 -16.84 -3.32 -8.43
C PRO A 144 -16.15 -4.06 -7.27
N LEU A 145 -15.35 -5.11 -7.53
CA LEU A 145 -14.57 -5.86 -6.54
C LEU A 145 -13.12 -5.38 -6.41
N ALA A 146 -12.61 -4.60 -7.38
CA ALA A 146 -11.22 -4.13 -7.40
C ALA A 146 -10.94 -2.91 -6.50
N THR A 147 -11.95 -2.49 -5.74
CA THR A 147 -12.06 -1.17 -5.11
C THR A 147 -11.17 -0.88 -3.91
N PRO A 148 -10.71 -1.84 -3.06
CA PRO A 148 -9.95 -1.45 -1.88
C PRO A 148 -8.48 -1.12 -2.16
N LEU A 149 -7.96 -1.49 -3.34
CA LEU A 149 -6.55 -1.35 -3.68
C LEU A 149 -6.29 -0.35 -4.82
N TYR A 150 -7.24 -0.11 -5.72
CA TYR A 150 -7.04 0.83 -6.82
C TYR A 150 -7.34 2.28 -6.40
N ASP A 151 -6.32 3.13 -6.40
CA ASP A 151 -6.47 4.57 -6.08
C ASP A 151 -6.54 5.44 -7.34
N GLY A 152 -5.99 4.99 -8.46
CA GLY A 152 -6.06 5.72 -9.72
C GLY A 152 -4.99 5.33 -10.73
N LEU A 153 -5.08 5.93 -11.92
CA LEU A 153 -4.05 5.82 -12.97
C LEU A 153 -3.64 7.21 -13.42
N LYS A 154 -2.35 7.39 -13.69
CA LYS A 154 -1.78 8.61 -14.26
C LYS A 154 -1.10 8.26 -15.57
N LYS A 155 -1.50 8.94 -16.64
CA LYS A 155 -0.84 8.82 -17.94
C LYS A 155 0.31 9.82 -18.00
N THR A 156 1.54 9.33 -18.08
CA THR A 156 2.75 10.14 -18.26
C THR A 156 3.25 10.05 -19.71
N LYS A 157 4.30 10.80 -20.04
CA LYS A 157 4.95 10.69 -21.37
C LYS A 157 5.61 9.32 -21.56
N ASP A 158 6.08 8.72 -20.46
CA ASP A 158 6.84 7.47 -20.46
C ASP A 158 5.97 6.22 -20.26
N GLY A 159 4.68 6.38 -19.92
CA GLY A 159 3.77 5.26 -19.77
C GLY A 159 2.54 5.52 -18.90
N ILE A 160 2.02 4.44 -18.32
CA ILE A 160 0.90 4.48 -17.37
C ILE A 160 1.45 4.13 -16.00
N GLU A 161 1.32 5.06 -15.06
CA GLU A 161 1.62 4.84 -13.65
C GLU A 161 0.33 4.45 -12.92
N PHE A 162 0.35 3.33 -12.22
CA PHE A 162 -0.76 2.90 -11.39
C PHE A 162 -0.53 3.32 -9.93
N HIS A 163 -1.55 3.89 -9.32
CA HIS A 163 -1.57 4.19 -7.90
C HIS A 163 -2.40 3.15 -7.17
N LEU A 164 -1.76 2.47 -6.22
CA LEU A 164 -2.38 1.47 -5.36
C LEU A 164 -2.39 1.94 -3.91
N ALA A 165 -3.41 1.52 -3.17
CA ALA A 165 -3.52 1.81 -1.74
C ALA A 165 -2.37 1.15 -0.95
N ASP A 166 -1.95 1.82 0.12
CA ASP A 166 -0.86 1.34 0.97
C ASP A 166 -1.29 0.17 1.87
N ARG A 167 -0.98 -1.04 1.39
CA ARG A 167 -1.25 -2.30 2.09
C ARG A 167 -0.48 -2.41 3.40
N ALA A 168 0.76 -1.94 3.43
CA ALA A 168 1.60 -2.01 4.62
C ALA A 168 1.04 -1.09 5.70
N LYS A 169 0.61 0.12 5.33
CA LYS A 169 -0.04 1.03 6.26
C LYS A 169 -1.36 0.49 6.77
N ALA A 170 -2.18 -0.12 5.91
CA ALA A 170 -3.42 -0.75 6.32
C ALA A 170 -3.17 -1.87 7.35
N LEU A 171 -2.17 -2.73 7.11
CA LEU A 171 -1.78 -3.79 8.04
C LEU A 171 -1.23 -3.23 9.36
N GLU A 172 -0.45 -2.15 9.31
CA GLU A 172 0.02 -1.45 10.50
C GLU A 172 -1.15 -0.95 11.36
N MET A 173 -2.19 -0.37 10.75
CA MET A 173 -3.37 0.10 11.48
C MET A 173 -4.14 -1.04 12.14
N VAL A 174 -4.26 -2.19 11.46
CA VAL A 174 -4.85 -3.41 12.05
C VAL A 174 -4.02 -3.88 13.24
N ALA A 175 -2.69 -3.99 13.09
CA ALA A 175 -1.80 -4.42 14.16
C ALA A 175 -1.78 -3.46 15.36
N ARG A 176 -1.91 -2.14 15.13
CA ARG A 176 -2.10 -1.14 16.21
C ARG A 176 -3.43 -1.34 16.93
N HIS A 177 -4.52 -1.59 16.22
CA HIS A 177 -5.82 -1.85 16.82
C HIS A 177 -5.81 -3.11 17.70
N LEU A 178 -5.08 -4.16 17.28
CA LEU A 178 -4.89 -5.39 18.04
C LEU A 178 -3.88 -5.27 19.20
N GLY A 179 -3.26 -4.10 19.38
CA GLY A 179 -2.27 -3.88 20.45
C GLY A 179 -0.96 -4.62 20.25
N MET A 180 -0.62 -5.01 19.02
CA MET A 180 0.65 -5.70 18.70
C MET A 180 1.87 -4.79 18.86
N PHE A 181 1.67 -3.47 18.81
CA PHE A 181 2.71 -2.50 19.08
C PHE A 181 2.65 -2.07 20.55
N ASN A 182 3.72 -2.34 21.28
CA ASN A 182 3.95 -1.74 22.58
C ASN A 182 4.50 -0.31 22.37
N ASP A 183 3.64 0.64 21.98
CA ASP A 183 4.01 2.07 21.91
C ASP A 183 4.37 2.65 23.31
N LYS A 184 4.30 1.83 24.37
CA LYS A 184 4.77 2.15 25.72
C LYS A 184 6.16 1.57 25.97
N LEU A 185 7.22 2.35 25.72
CA LEU A 185 8.51 2.35 26.43
C LEU A 185 9.37 3.48 25.80
N LYS A 186 9.84 4.52 26.52
CA LYS A 186 10.57 4.52 27.79
C LYS A 186 10.29 5.77 28.65
N LEU A 187 10.30 5.53 29.96
CA LEU A 187 10.44 6.47 31.06
C LEU A 187 11.67 7.37 30.84
N GLN A 188 11.48 8.60 30.35
CA GLN A 188 12.49 9.65 30.53
C GLN A 188 12.24 10.31 31.88
N GLY A 189 13.06 9.97 32.86
CA GLY A 189 13.29 10.76 34.06
C GLY A 189 12.05 11.20 34.83
N ASP A 190 11.12 10.27 35.13
CA ASP A 190 10.14 10.56 36.17
C ASP A 190 10.90 10.75 37.49
N ALA A 191 10.77 11.92 38.11
CA ALA A 191 11.37 12.21 39.42
C ALA A 191 10.86 11.26 40.53
N GLU A 192 9.82 10.47 40.22
CA GLU A 192 9.23 9.42 41.06
C GLU A 192 9.70 8.00 40.67
N ASN A 193 10.70 7.84 39.79
CA ASN A 193 11.24 6.51 39.50
C ASN A 193 11.90 5.96 40.78
N PRO A 194 11.48 4.77 41.26
CA PRO A 194 11.94 4.20 42.54
C PRO A 194 13.46 4.01 42.57
N LEU A 195 14.12 3.76 41.42
CA LEU A 195 15.59 3.68 41.35
C LEU A 195 16.25 5.05 41.52
N THR A 196 15.64 6.13 41.02
CA THR A 196 16.18 7.49 41.22
C THR A 196 15.93 8.02 42.63
N VAL A 197 14.83 7.61 43.27
CA VAL A 197 14.57 7.89 44.69
C VAL A 197 15.58 7.12 45.56
N LEU A 198 15.79 5.83 45.29
CA LEU A 198 16.78 5.00 45.99
C LEU A 198 18.21 5.54 45.82
N LEU A 199 18.59 5.96 44.60
CA LEU A 199 19.90 6.56 44.33
C LEU A 199 20.11 7.90 45.06
N ARG A 200 19.05 8.71 45.23
CA ARG A 200 19.10 9.93 46.05
C ARG A 200 19.23 9.62 47.54
N GLU A 201 18.57 8.58 48.02
CA GLU A 201 18.66 8.15 49.42
C GLU A 201 20.04 7.55 49.77
N ILE A 202 20.71 6.89 48.81
CA ILE A 202 22.03 6.27 49.00
C ILE A 202 23.18 7.30 48.99
N GLN A 203 23.01 8.49 48.39
CA GLN A 203 24.06 9.51 48.28
C GLN A 203 24.47 10.18 49.61
N GLY A 204 23.83 9.83 50.73
CA GLY A 204 24.30 10.17 52.07
C GLY A 204 25.22 9.09 52.64
N SER A 205 26.54 9.29 52.58
CA SER A 205 27.57 8.67 53.44
C SER A 205 27.78 7.14 53.43
N SER A 206 27.11 6.36 52.56
CA SER A 206 27.14 4.88 52.65
C SER A 206 28.16 4.16 51.75
N LEU A 207 28.82 4.86 50.83
CA LEU A 207 29.86 4.30 49.97
C LEU A 207 31.20 4.99 50.25
N GLN A 208 32.01 4.40 51.13
CA GLN A 208 33.40 4.81 51.26
C GLN A 208 34.22 4.17 50.13
N PRO A 209 35.03 4.95 49.40
CA PRO A 209 35.98 4.36 48.46
C PRO A 209 36.99 3.54 49.23
N VAL A 210 37.22 2.30 48.78
CA VAL A 210 38.30 1.45 49.31
C VAL A 210 39.61 2.13 48.94
N ALA A 211 40.46 2.39 49.93
CA ALA A 211 41.75 3.02 49.72
C ALA A 211 42.64 2.15 48.81
N ASP A 212 43.34 2.79 47.88
CA ASP A 212 44.30 2.12 47.00
C ASP A 212 45.42 1.48 47.82
N PRO A 213 45.92 0.29 47.40
CA PRO A 213 46.98 -0.39 48.13
C PRO A 213 48.25 0.47 48.11
N ILE A 214 48.88 0.57 49.27
CA ILE A 214 50.11 1.33 49.49
C ILE A 214 51.22 0.70 48.65
N ASP A 215 51.84 1.48 47.75
CA ASP A 215 53.11 1.13 47.14
C ASP A 215 54.20 1.22 48.22
N ASP A 216 54.80 0.07 48.55
CA ASP A 216 56.02 -0.02 49.37
C ASP A 216 57.23 0.39 48.52
N ASP A 217 57.90 1.49 48.88
CA ASP A 217 59.36 1.72 48.79
C ASP A 217 59.78 3.00 49.53
#